data_AF-A0A7J7MQY3-F1
#
_entry.id   AF-A0A7J7MQY3-F1
#
_cell.length_a   1.000
_cell.length_b   1.000
_cell.length_c   1.000
_cell.angle_alpha   90.00
_cell.angle_beta   90.00
_cell.angle_gamma   90.00
#
_symmetry.space_group_name_H-M   'P 1'
#
loop_
_entity.id
_entity.type
_entity.pdbx_description
1 polymer ?
#
loop_
_entity_poly.entity_id
_entity_poly.type
_entity_poly.pdbx_seq_one_letter_code
_entity_poly.pdbx_strand_id
1 'polypeptide(L)'
;MMISYFDPDDHVLVEKLCLEKYKFSHGDVVMFRSPSNYKEKYIKRLVALPGDIVNIPRSFDRVKIPEGHCWVEGDNSDCSCDSRSYGAIPLGLLQGRATHVVWPPWRISEVEKKVSQGRLLHY
;
A
#
# COMPACT_ATOMS: atom_id res chain seq x y z
N MET A 1 -1.74 -10.44 -6.08
CA MET A 1 -0.52 -10.01 -6.82
C MET A 1 0.31 -9.07 -5.96
N MET A 2 1.61 -9.36 -5.84
CA MET A 2 2.64 -8.62 -5.08
C MET A 2 3.00 -7.31 -5.79
N ILE A 3 3.70 -6.39 -5.11
CA ILE A 3 4.38 -5.29 -5.81
C ILE A 3 5.49 -5.88 -6.69
N SER A 4 5.79 -5.29 -7.86
CA SER A 4 6.81 -5.80 -8.80
C SER A 4 8.20 -5.91 -8.21
N TYR A 5 8.43 -5.22 -7.09
CA TYR A 5 9.66 -5.30 -6.32
C TYR A 5 9.87 -6.64 -5.61
N PHE A 6 8.79 -7.36 -5.26
CA PHE A 6 8.91 -8.64 -4.57
C PHE A 6 8.71 -9.82 -5.50
N ASP A 7 9.57 -10.82 -5.33
CA ASP A 7 9.40 -12.12 -5.95
C ASP A 7 8.49 -13.03 -5.08
N PRO A 8 7.81 -14.01 -5.68
CA PRO A 8 6.97 -14.96 -4.93
C PRO A 8 7.70 -15.68 -3.78
N ASP A 9 9.01 -15.85 -3.91
CA ASP A 9 9.87 -16.54 -2.93
C ASP A 9 10.51 -15.59 -1.90
N ASP A 10 10.25 -14.28 -1.98
CA ASP A 10 10.78 -13.32 -1.01
C ASP A 10 10.06 -13.46 0.34
N HIS A 11 10.83 -13.57 1.42
CA HIS A 11 10.30 -13.38 2.78
C HIS A 11 10.53 -11.94 3.22
N VAL A 12 9.47 -11.29 3.66
CA VAL A 12 9.46 -9.87 3.99
C VAL A 12 9.22 -9.68 5.49
N LEU A 13 10.05 -8.85 6.11
CA LEU A 13 9.86 -8.43 7.49
C LEU A 13 8.74 -7.40 7.57
N VAL A 14 7.69 -7.73 8.31
CA VAL A 14 6.53 -6.86 8.56
C VAL A 14 6.58 -6.33 9.99
N GLU A 15 6.78 -5.02 10.10
CA GLU A 15 6.76 -4.26 11.34
C GLU A 15 5.30 -3.95 11.74
N LYS A 16 4.93 -4.25 12.99
CA LYS A 16 3.54 -4.17 13.48
C LYS A 16 3.27 -3.11 14.54
N LEU A 17 4.30 -2.48 15.10
CA LEU A 17 4.17 -1.42 16.10
C LEU A 17 3.47 -0.18 15.50
N CYS A 18 3.59 0.03 14.19
CA CYS A 18 2.85 1.06 13.46
C CYS A 18 1.33 0.95 13.63
N LEU A 19 0.79 -0.24 13.93
CA LEU A 19 -0.65 -0.46 14.11
C LEU A 19 -1.20 0.13 15.40
N GLU A 20 -0.40 0.28 16.46
CA GLU A 20 -0.88 0.77 17.76
C GLU A 20 -1.44 2.21 17.67
N LYS A 21 -0.83 3.01 16.80
CA LYS A 21 -1.17 4.43 16.60
C LYS A 21 -1.47 4.75 15.14
N TYR A 22 -1.62 3.73 14.29
CA TYR A 22 -1.76 3.85 12.83
C TYR A 22 -0.74 4.81 12.22
N LYS A 23 0.53 4.70 12.66
CA LYS A 23 1.66 5.54 12.23
C LYS A 23 2.20 5.12 10.87
N PHE A 24 1.36 5.24 9.86
CA PHE A 24 1.73 5.03 8.47
C PHE A 24 2.08 6.35 7.79
N SER A 25 2.80 6.26 6.69
CA SER A 25 3.20 7.41 5.89
C SER A 25 3.13 7.09 4.41
N HIS A 26 2.93 8.11 3.59
CA HIS A 26 2.96 7.99 2.13
C HIS A 26 4.21 7.27 1.65
N GLY A 27 4.02 6.33 0.73
CA GLY A 27 5.08 5.52 0.16
C GLY A 27 5.45 4.28 0.97
N ASP A 28 4.93 4.11 2.20
CA ASP A 28 5.11 2.88 2.98
C ASP A 28 4.54 1.69 2.19
N VAL A 29 5.22 0.56 2.22
CA VAL A 29 4.67 -0.69 1.68
C VAL A 29 3.92 -1.40 2.80
N VAL A 30 2.63 -1.63 2.62
CA VAL A 30 1.75 -2.16 3.65
C VAL A 30 1.21 -3.53 3.28
N MET A 31 1.15 -4.42 4.27
CA MET A 31 0.39 -5.66 4.16
C MET A 31 -1.01 -5.43 4.70
N PHE A 32 -2.05 -5.93 4.03
CA PHE A 32 -3.43 -5.80 4.47
C PHE A 32 -4.28 -6.98 4.00
N ARG A 33 -5.44 -7.18 4.63
CA ARG A 33 -6.43 -8.18 4.20
C ARG A 33 -7.31 -7.63 3.08
N SER A 34 -7.63 -8.47 2.09
CA SER A 34 -8.53 -8.07 1.01
C SER A 34 -9.89 -7.65 1.58
N PRO A 35 -10.45 -6.50 1.15
CA PRO A 35 -11.78 -6.07 1.55
C PRO A 35 -12.88 -7.03 1.07
N SER A 36 -12.64 -7.73 -0.05
CA SER A 36 -13.60 -8.67 -0.65
C SER A 36 -13.45 -10.11 -0.16
N ASN A 37 -12.23 -10.53 0.22
CA ASN A 37 -11.95 -11.88 0.72
C ASN A 37 -10.93 -11.86 1.86
N TYR A 38 -11.41 -11.86 3.11
CA TYR A 38 -10.55 -11.72 4.30
C TYR A 38 -9.44 -12.78 4.47
N LYS A 39 -9.52 -13.92 3.75
CA LYS A 39 -8.49 -14.96 3.74
C LYS A 39 -7.28 -14.58 2.89
N GLU A 40 -7.46 -13.67 1.94
CA GLU A 40 -6.41 -13.17 1.08
C GLU A 40 -5.70 -11.97 1.70
N LYS A 41 -4.37 -11.96 1.56
CA LYS A 41 -3.52 -10.86 1.97
C LYS A 41 -2.85 -10.26 0.75
N TYR A 42 -2.73 -8.95 0.75
CA TYR A 42 -2.03 -8.22 -0.29
C TYR A 42 -0.91 -7.39 0.32
N ILE A 43 0.11 -7.14 -0.49
CA ILE A 43 1.18 -6.19 -0.19
C ILE A 43 1.14 -5.15 -1.29
N LYS A 44 0.88 -3.89 -0.92
CA LYS A 44 0.74 -2.76 -1.83
C LYS A 44 1.38 -1.53 -1.21
N ARG A 45 1.63 -0.52 -2.04
CA ARG A 45 2.17 0.76 -1.58
C ARG A 45 1.04 1.66 -1.13
N LEU A 46 1.21 2.26 0.04
CA LEU A 46 0.32 3.27 0.59
C LEU A 46 0.54 4.58 -0.17
N VAL A 47 -0.42 4.94 -1.02
CA VAL A 47 -0.34 6.16 -1.83
C VAL A 47 -0.90 7.34 -1.06
N ALA A 48 -2.03 7.17 -0.40
CA ALA A 48 -2.71 8.28 0.29
C ALA A 48 -3.35 7.84 1.61
N LEU A 49 -3.49 8.81 2.50
CA LEU A 49 -3.96 8.74 3.87
C LEU A 49 -5.25 9.57 4.05
N PRO A 50 -5.93 9.49 5.21
CA PRO A 50 -7.11 10.31 5.49
C PRO A 50 -6.90 11.79 5.17
N GLY A 51 -7.88 12.38 4.49
CA GLY A 51 -7.87 13.80 4.10
C GLY A 51 -7.20 14.11 2.77
N ASP A 52 -6.32 13.24 2.27
CA ASP A 52 -5.66 13.42 0.97
C ASP A 52 -6.65 13.37 -0.20
N ILE A 53 -6.24 13.94 -1.33
CA ILE A 53 -6.92 13.77 -2.61
C ILE A 53 -6.01 13.07 -3.60
N VAL A 54 -6.52 11.95 -4.16
CA VAL A 54 -5.83 11.15 -5.17
C VAL A 54 -6.44 11.40 -6.54
N ASN A 55 -5.59 11.70 -7.52
CA ASN A 55 -5.98 11.70 -8.94
C ASN A 55 -5.94 10.26 -9.49
N ILE A 56 -7.06 9.81 -10.06
CA ILE A 56 -7.15 8.47 -10.67
C ILE A 56 -6.48 8.53 -12.05
N PRO A 57 -5.53 7.63 -12.38
CA PRO A 57 -4.90 7.61 -13.69
C PRO A 57 -5.94 7.24 -14.75
N ARG A 58 -5.91 7.92 -15.91
CA ARG A 58 -6.84 7.70 -17.02
C ARG A 58 -8.31 8.04 -16.72
N SER A 59 -8.59 8.64 -15.56
CA SER A 59 -9.84 9.34 -15.28
C SER A 59 -9.53 10.80 -14.94
N PHE A 60 -10.49 11.71 -15.16
CA PHE A 60 -10.43 13.07 -14.63
C PHE A 60 -10.97 13.17 -13.20
N ASP A 61 -11.31 12.02 -12.60
CA ASP A 61 -11.86 11.93 -11.26
C ASP A 61 -10.79 12.12 -10.18
N ARG A 62 -11.23 12.82 -9.12
CA ARG A 62 -10.47 13.02 -7.89
C ARG A 62 -11.20 12.37 -6.74
N VAL A 63 -10.49 11.58 -5.95
CA VAL A 63 -11.07 10.92 -4.78
C VAL A 63 -10.45 11.51 -3.53
N LYS A 64 -11.28 12.13 -2.69
CA LYS A 64 -10.89 12.51 -1.33
C LYS A 64 -10.95 11.26 -0.45
N ILE A 65 -9.87 10.99 0.27
CA ILE A 65 -9.80 9.83 1.16
C ILE A 65 -10.56 10.14 2.46
N PRO A 66 -11.59 9.36 2.79
CA PRO A 66 -12.37 9.59 4.00
C PRO A 66 -11.55 9.28 5.26
N GLU A 67 -11.98 9.83 6.38
CA GLU A 67 -11.38 9.53 7.69
C GLU A 67 -11.38 8.02 7.96
N GLY A 68 -10.29 7.54 8.57
CA GLY A 68 -10.09 6.13 8.86
C GLY A 68 -9.82 5.23 7.64
N HIS A 69 -9.68 5.79 6.44
CA HIS A 69 -9.38 5.03 5.21
C HIS A 69 -8.04 5.41 4.59
N CYS A 70 -7.53 4.56 3.71
CA CYS A 70 -6.34 4.85 2.92
C CYS A 70 -6.49 4.36 1.48
N TRP A 71 -5.61 4.85 0.62
CA TRP A 71 -5.52 4.43 -0.78
C TRP A 71 -4.22 3.67 -1.02
N VAL A 72 -4.32 2.47 -1.58
CA VAL A 72 -3.17 1.59 -1.83
C VAL A 72 -3.09 1.20 -3.30
N GLU A 73 -1.88 1.20 -3.86
CA GLU A 73 -1.63 0.82 -5.25
C GLU A 73 -0.44 -0.13 -5.40
N GLY A 74 -0.47 -0.94 -6.45
CA GLY A 74 0.69 -1.73 -6.83
C GLY A 74 1.68 -0.90 -7.64
N ASP A 75 2.98 -1.18 -7.50
CA ASP A 75 4.02 -0.53 -8.29
C ASP A 75 3.96 -0.90 -9.79
N ASN A 76 3.32 -2.03 -10.13
CA ASN A 76 3.05 -2.41 -11.51
C ASN A 76 1.57 -2.19 -11.84
N SER A 77 1.32 -1.30 -12.79
CA SER A 77 -0.02 -0.80 -13.12
C SER A 77 -0.88 -1.80 -13.88
N ASP A 78 -0.28 -2.82 -14.51
CA ASP A 78 -0.94 -3.62 -15.56
C ASP A 78 -1.64 -4.90 -15.10
N CYS A 79 -1.44 -5.37 -13.87
CA CYS A 79 -2.13 -6.57 -13.37
C CYS A 79 -2.22 -6.52 -11.83
N SER A 80 -3.19 -5.80 -11.27
CA SER A 80 -3.26 -5.65 -9.82
C SER A 80 -4.67 -5.27 -9.36
N CYS A 81 -5.29 -6.09 -8.52
CA CYS A 81 -6.42 -5.67 -7.69
C CYS A 81 -5.90 -4.68 -6.63
N ASP A 82 -6.05 -3.38 -6.90
CA ASP A 82 -5.69 -2.28 -6.00
C ASP A 82 -6.86 -1.30 -5.80
N SER A 83 -6.63 -0.20 -5.08
CA SER A 83 -7.68 0.78 -4.78
C SER A 83 -8.31 1.39 -6.03
N ARG A 84 -7.68 1.31 -7.21
CA ARG A 84 -8.32 1.71 -8.48
C ARG A 84 -9.53 0.83 -8.83
N SER A 85 -9.59 -0.40 -8.31
CA SER A 85 -10.68 -1.35 -8.53
C SER A 85 -11.72 -1.36 -7.40
N TYR A 86 -11.29 -1.27 -6.14
CA TYR A 86 -12.17 -1.38 -4.96
C TYR A 86 -12.34 -0.10 -4.15
N GLY A 87 -11.64 0.98 -4.51
CA GLY A 87 -11.67 2.26 -3.80
C GLY A 87 -10.74 2.31 -2.58
N ALA A 88 -10.95 3.33 -1.74
CA ALA A 88 -10.23 3.48 -0.48
C ALA A 88 -10.61 2.34 0.49
N ILE A 89 -9.63 1.83 1.23
CA ILE A 89 -9.81 0.73 2.18
C ILE A 89 -9.70 1.21 3.62
N PRO A 90 -10.42 0.61 4.59
CA PRO A 90 -10.27 0.97 6.00
C PRO A 90 -8.85 0.71 6.51
N LEU A 91 -8.28 1.64 7.28
CA LEU A 91 -6.98 1.49 7.94
C LEU A 91 -6.93 0.23 8.84
N GLY A 92 -8.07 -0.18 9.41
CA GLY A 92 -8.18 -1.40 10.21
C GLY A 92 -7.90 -2.71 9.44
N LEU A 93 -7.89 -2.70 8.10
CA LEU A 93 -7.48 -3.87 7.32
C LEU A 93 -5.97 -4.04 7.25
N LEU A 94 -5.19 -3.00 7.56
CA LEU A 94 -3.73 -3.05 7.57
C LEU A 94 -3.24 -4.04 8.63
N GLN A 95 -2.20 -4.80 8.29
CA GLN A 95 -1.60 -5.84 9.14
C GLN A 95 -0.14 -5.51 9.51
N GLY A 96 0.40 -4.40 8.99
CA GLY A 96 1.72 -3.88 9.28
C GLY A 96 2.41 -3.30 8.06
N ARG A 97 3.62 -2.79 8.26
CA ARG A 97 4.47 -2.21 7.22
C ARG A 97 5.60 -3.19 6.86
N ALA A 98 5.74 -3.49 5.58
CA ALA A 98 6.90 -4.19 5.04
C ALA A 98 8.10 -3.25 5.06
N THR A 99 9.20 -3.67 5.70
CA THR A 99 10.41 -2.84 5.86
C THR A 99 11.63 -3.43 5.18
N HIS A 100 11.77 -4.75 5.13
CA HIS A 100 12.95 -5.41 4.56
C HIS A 100 12.55 -6.70 3.85
N VAL A 101 13.24 -7.02 2.75
CA VAL A 101 13.37 -8.40 2.28
C VAL A 101 14.45 -9.06 3.12
N VAL A 102 14.13 -10.17 3.77
CA VAL A 102 15.05 -10.90 4.68
C VAL A 102 15.47 -12.26 4.16
N TRP A 103 14.81 -12.73 3.09
CA TRP A 103 15.16 -13.95 2.37
C TRP A 103 14.70 -13.81 0.91
N PRO A 104 15.43 -14.34 -0.09
CA PRO A 104 16.66 -15.11 0.05
C PRO A 104 17.88 -14.25 0.46
N PRO A 105 18.95 -14.84 1.00
CA PRO A 105 20.04 -14.09 1.64
C PRO A 105 20.79 -13.18 0.66
N TRP A 106 20.81 -13.52 -0.63
CA TRP A 106 21.38 -12.69 -1.70
C TRP A 106 20.50 -11.50 -2.13
N ARG A 107 19.25 -11.42 -1.64
CA ARG A 107 18.30 -10.32 -1.91
C ARG A 107 17.96 -9.51 -0.66
N ILE A 108 18.65 -9.74 0.46
CA ILE A 108 18.41 -8.98 1.68
C ILE A 108 18.60 -7.49 1.37
N SER A 109 17.54 -6.72 1.58
CA SER A 109 17.49 -5.32 1.19
C SER A 109 16.39 -4.59 1.96
N GLU A 110 16.57 -3.28 2.14
CA GLU A 110 15.54 -2.42 2.70
C GLU A 110 14.47 -2.12 1.63
N VAL A 111 13.21 -2.14 2.03
CA VAL A 111 12.07 -1.81 1.17
C VAL A 111 12.01 -0.29 1.02
N GLU A 112 12.33 0.18 -0.20
CA GLU A 112 12.37 1.60 -0.50
C GLU A 112 10.99 2.27 -0.36
N LYS A 113 10.98 3.42 0.31
CA LYS A 113 9.83 4.30 0.43
C LYS A 113 9.73 5.23 -0.78
N LYS A 114 8.86 4.89 -1.72
CA LYS A 114 8.62 5.68 -2.94
C LYS A 114 7.35 6.51 -2.79
N VAL A 115 7.44 7.82 -2.91
CA VAL A 115 6.26 8.70 -2.93
C VAL A 115 5.99 9.08 -4.39
N SER A 116 4.76 8.85 -4.86
CA SER A 116 4.35 9.23 -6.21
C SER A 116 4.21 10.75 -6.31
N GLN A 117 5.28 11.43 -6.70
CA GLN A 117 5.28 12.88 -6.96
C GLN A 117 4.23 13.22 -8.03
N GLY A 118 3.38 14.22 -7.75
CA GLY A 118 2.36 14.74 -8.68
C GLY A 118 0.97 14.08 -8.61
N ARG A 119 0.76 13.05 -7.78
CA ARG A 119 -0.57 12.41 -7.62
C ARG A 119 -1.34 12.82 -6.37
N LEU A 120 -0.64 13.42 -5.40
CA LEU A 120 -1.19 13.87 -4.14
C LEU A 120 -1.36 15.38 -4.16
N LEU A 121 -2.58 15.83 -3.87
CA LEU A 121 -2.85 17.22 -3.53
C LEU A 121 -3.08 17.28 -2.02
N HIS A 122 -2.19 17.96 -1.31
CA HIS A 122 -2.38 18.30 0.10
C HIS A 122 -3.27 19.55 0.18
N TYR A 123 -4.28 19.51 1.05
CA TYR A 123 -5.10 20.68 1.39
C TYR A 123 -4.74 21.17 2.79
#